data_AF-A0A7V7C083-F1
#
_entry.id   AF-A0A7V7C083-F1
#
_cell.length_a   1.000
_cell.length_b   1.000
_cell.length_c   1.000
_cell.angle_alpha   90.00
_cell.angle_beta   90.00
_cell.angle_gamma   90.00
#
_symmetry.space_group_name_H-M   'P 1'
#
loop_
_entity.id
_entity.type
_entity.pdbx_description
1 polymer ?
#
loop_
_entity_poly.entity_id
_entity_poly.type
_entity_poly.pdbx_seq_one_letter_code
_entity_poly.pdbx_strand_id
1 'polypeptide(L)' 'MTTRRKKPEKLNEREIEAFVAAADAFHRVLMRPLISPSGEHYRLLAALNETLMQTILAVAGQPAPWLSRSSSSPRKGS' A
#
# COMPACT_ATOMS: atom_id res chain seq x y z
N MET A 1 38.05 -12.38 -6.36
CA MET A 1 37.64 -11.54 -5.21
C MET A 1 36.21 -11.89 -4.86
N THR A 2 36.00 -12.48 -3.69
CA THR A 2 34.70 -13.01 -3.24
C THR A 2 33.89 -11.90 -2.59
N THR A 3 32.73 -11.56 -3.15
CA THR A 3 31.67 -10.90 -2.39
C THR A 3 30.42 -11.75 -2.45
N ARG A 4 30.36 -12.75 -1.56
CA ARG A 4 29.11 -13.40 -1.18
C ARG A 4 28.25 -12.33 -0.51
N ARG A 5 27.43 -11.60 -1.28
CA ARG A 5 26.35 -10.80 -0.72
C ARG A 5 25.39 -11.79 -0.05
N LYS A 6 25.51 -11.96 1.27
CA LYS A 6 24.42 -12.57 2.05
C LYS A 6 23.22 -11.66 1.82
N LYS A 7 22.24 -12.12 1.04
CA LYS A 7 20.96 -11.42 0.91
C LYS A 7 20.36 -11.33 2.32
N PRO A 8 19.96 -10.15 2.81
CA PRO A 8 18.96 -10.13 3.87
C PRO A 8 17.71 -10.82 3.29
N GLU A 9 17.30 -11.91 3.91
CA GLU A 9 16.16 -12.74 3.50
C GLU A 9 14.82 -12.02 3.76
N LYS A 10 14.86 -10.92 4.50
CA LYS A 10 13.75 -10.06 4.90
C LYS A 10 14.20 -8.60 4.84
N LEU A 11 13.30 -7.72 4.45
CA LEU A 11 13.53 -6.27 4.49
C LEU A 11 13.78 -5.85 5.95
N ASN A 12 14.73 -4.95 6.16
CA ASN A 12 14.90 -4.32 7.46
C ASN A 12 13.81 -3.27 7.70
N GLU A 13 13.66 -2.82 8.94
CA GLU A 13 12.58 -1.89 9.34
C GLU A 13 12.53 -0.61 8.49
N ARG A 14 13.69 -0.01 8.18
CA ARG A 14 13.77 1.20 7.34
C ARG A 14 13.35 0.93 5.90
N GLU A 15 13.67 -0.26 5.37
CA GLU A 15 13.25 -0.67 4.03
C GLU A 15 11.75 -0.95 3.98
N ILE A 16 11.17 -1.50 5.05
CA ILE A 16 9.72 -1.68 5.19
C ILE A 16 9.02 -0.32 5.27
N GLU A 17 9.52 0.61 6.07
CA GLU A 17 8.98 1.98 6.15
C GLU A 17 9.02 2.70 4.79
N ALA A 18 10.16 2.63 4.10
CA ALA A 18 10.30 3.22 2.77
C ALA A 18 9.35 2.59 1.75
N PHE A 19 9.17 1.27 1.81
CA PHE A 19 8.21 0.56 0.97
C PHE A 19 6.77 1.00 1.23
N VAL A 20 6.36 1.07 2.50
CA VAL A 20 5.00 1.50 2.89
C VAL A 20 4.75 2.95 2.47
N ALA A 21 5.73 3.85 2.63
CA ALA A 21 5.61 5.24 2.20
C ALA A 21 5.46 5.38 0.67
N ALA A 22 6.24 4.63 -0.10
CA ALA A 22 6.12 4.60 -1.56
C ALA A 22 4.76 4.02 -2.00
N ALA A 23 4.28 2.98 -1.31
CA ALA A 23 2.99 2.40 -1.58
C ALA A 23 1.82 3.35 -1.28
N ASP A 24 1.89 4.17 -0.22
CA ASP A 24 0.88 5.21 0.07
C ASP A 24 0.84 6.28 -1.02
N ALA A 25 2.00 6.72 -1.50
CA ALA A 25 2.08 7.65 -2.61
C ALA A 25 1.46 7.05 -3.88
N PHE A 26 1.72 5.77 -4.17
CA PHE A 26 1.16 5.08 -5.32
C PHE A 26 -0.36 4.90 -5.21
N HIS A 27 -0.87 4.49 -4.03
CA HIS A 27 -2.31 4.39 -3.76
C HIS A 27 -3.06 5.69 -4.09
N ARG A 28 -2.50 6.84 -3.71
CA ARG A 28 -3.09 8.16 -4.01
C ARG A 28 -3.16 8.45 -5.50
N VAL A 29 -2.20 7.96 -6.29
CA VAL A 29 -2.23 8.09 -7.75
C VAL A 29 -3.31 7.19 -8.34
N LEU A 30 -3.41 5.94 -7.87
CA LEU A 30 -4.41 4.96 -8.32
C LEU A 30 -5.85 5.41 -8.04
N MET A 31 -6.10 5.98 -6.86
CA MET A 31 -7.43 6.40 -6.41
C MET A 31 -7.78 7.85 -6.73
N ARG A 32 -6.94 8.59 -7.48
CA ARG A 32 -7.30 9.94 -7.92
C ARG A 32 -8.53 9.86 -8.84
N PRO A 33 -9.57 10.69 -8.61
CA PRO A 33 -10.94 10.48 -9.11
C PRO A 33 -11.14 10.81 -10.60
N LEU A 34 -10.11 10.68 -11.43
CA LEU A 34 -10.19 11.02 -12.85
C LEU A 34 -10.75 9.89 -13.72
N ILE A 35 -11.07 8.74 -13.13
CA ILE A 35 -11.55 7.55 -13.84
C ILE A 35 -12.91 7.16 -13.27
N SER A 36 -13.90 6.99 -14.16
CA SER A 36 -15.23 6.52 -13.79
C SER A 36 -15.14 5.19 -13.02
N PRO A 37 -15.85 5.02 -11.90
CA PRO A 37 -15.90 3.76 -11.15
C PRO A 37 -16.41 2.57 -11.97
N SER A 38 -17.13 2.84 -13.06
CA SER A 38 -17.66 1.84 -13.99
C SER A 38 -16.68 1.45 -15.10
N GLY A 39 -15.54 2.14 -15.22
CA GLY A 39 -14.54 1.88 -16.26
C GLY A 39 -13.70 0.65 -15.97
N GLU A 40 -13.34 -0.09 -17.00
CA GLU A 40 -12.39 -1.21 -16.91
C GLU A 40 -11.06 -0.77 -16.28
N HIS A 41 -10.57 0.42 -16.64
CA HIS A 41 -9.38 1.01 -16.04
C HIS A 41 -9.51 1.16 -14.52
N TYR A 42 -10.66 1.58 -14.00
CA TYR A 42 -10.87 1.68 -12.55
C TYR A 42 -10.81 0.30 -11.89
N ARG A 43 -11.43 -0.73 -12.50
CA ARG A 43 -11.40 -2.11 -11.97
C ARG A 43 -9.98 -2.67 -11.92
N LEU A 44 -9.18 -2.44 -12.95
CA LEU A 44 -7.78 -2.87 -12.99
C LEU A 44 -6.95 -2.16 -11.91
N LEU A 45 -7.15 -0.86 -11.73
CA LEU A 45 -6.45 -0.09 -10.69
C LEU A 45 -6.89 -0.49 -9.27
N ALA A 46 -8.18 -0.82 -9.08
CA ALA A 46 -8.70 -1.34 -7.83
C ALA A 46 -8.10 -2.71 -7.49
N ALA A 47 -8.06 -3.64 -8.46
CA ALA A 47 -7.43 -4.96 -8.27
C ALA A 47 -5.92 -4.86 -7.98
N LEU A 48 -5.23 -3.92 -8.63
CA LEU A 48 -3.82 -3.63 -8.34
C LEU A 48 -3.66 -3.08 -6.92
N ASN A 49 -4.54 -2.18 -6.49
CA ASN A 49 -4.53 -1.65 -5.14
C ASN A 49 -4.81 -2.73 -4.08
N GLU A 50 -5.72 -3.66 -4.34
CA GLU A 50 -5.96 -4.82 -3.46
C GLU A 50 -4.71 -5.69 -3.32
N THR A 51 -4.06 -6.01 -4.43
CA THR A 51 -2.80 -6.78 -4.43
C THR A 51 -1.71 -6.06 -3.65
N LEU A 52 -1.61 -4.73 -3.79
CA LEU A 52 -0.67 -3.91 -3.04
C LEU A 52 -0.92 -3.97 -1.53
N MET A 53 -2.18 -3.90 -1.10
CA MET A 53 -2.54 -4.03 0.32
C MET A 53 -2.15 -5.39 0.90
N GLN A 54 -2.41 -6.48 0.17
CA GLN A 54 -2.01 -7.83 0.60
C GLN A 54 -0.48 -7.96 0.69
N THR A 55 0.24 -7.33 -0.23
CA THR A 55 1.71 -7.32 -0.23
C THR A 55 2.25 -6.56 0.97
N ILE A 56 1.66 -5.41 1.32
CA ILE A 56 2.03 -4.65 2.53
C ILE A 56 1.79 -5.48 3.78
N LEU A 57 0.65 -6.17 3.87
CA LEU A 57 0.36 -7.03 5.01
C LEU A 57 1.39 -8.17 5.14
N ALA A 58 1.79 -8.79 4.02
CA ALA A 58 2.77 -9.87 4.03
C ALA A 58 4.20 -9.38 4.38
N VAL A 59 4.57 -8.17 3.97
CA VAL A 59 5.91 -7.60 4.16
C VAL A 59 6.07 -6.90 5.51
N ALA A 60 5.11 -6.05 5.87
CA ALA A 60 5.15 -5.22 7.07
C ALA A 60 4.45 -5.87 8.27
N GLY A 61 3.63 -6.91 8.06
CA GLY A 61 2.81 -7.52 9.11
C GLY A 61 1.66 -6.63 9.59
N GLN A 62 1.43 -5.50 8.93
CA GLN A 62 0.43 -4.51 9.30
C GLN A 62 -0.43 -4.12 8.09
N PRO A 63 -1.71 -3.76 8.29
CA PRO A 63 -2.57 -3.31 7.21
C PRO A 63 -2.08 -2.00 6.61
N ALA A 64 -2.42 -1.76 5.34
CA ALA A 64 -2.02 -0.56 4.63
C ALA A 64 -2.52 0.72 5.33
N PRO A 65 -1.72 1.80 5.42
CA PRO A 65 -2.04 2.99 6.22
C PRO A 65 -3.36 3.69 5.86
N TRP A 66 -3.74 3.64 4.58
CA TRP A 66 -4.97 4.28 4.09
C TRP A 66 -6.25 3.53 4.50
N LEU A 67 -6.17 2.25 4.89
CA LEU A 67 -7.31 1.53 5.45
C LEU A 67 -7.72 2.13 6.80
N SER A 68 -6.76 2.44 7.68
CA SER A 68 -7.03 3.11 8.95
C SER A 68 -7.58 4.53 8.78
N ARG A 69 -7.21 5.22 7.68
CA ARG A 69 -7.74 6.56 7.37
C ARG A 69 -9.22 6.50 6.97
N SER A 70 -9.64 5.45 6.24
CA SER A 70 -11.04 5.26 5.85
C SER A 70 -11.99 4.93 7.02
N SER A 71 -11.49 4.37 8.12
CA SER A 71 -12.27 4.09 9.34
C SER A 71 -12.47 5.30 10.26
N SER A 72 -12.03 6.51 9.84
CA SER A 72 -12.39 7.75 10.53
C SER A 72 -13.84 8.12 10.20
N SER A 73 -14.78 7.31 10.68
CA SER A 73 -16.17 7.71 10.80
C SER A 73 -16.18 8.97 11.69
N PRO A 74 -16.86 10.07 11.32
CA PRO A 74 -17.02 11.17 12.23
C PRO A 74 -17.84 10.63 13.41
N ARG A 75 -17.20 10.45 14.56
CA ARG A 75 -17.94 10.39 15.82
C ARG A 75 -18.67 11.72 15.89
N LYS A 76 -19.96 11.72 15.51
CA LYS A 76 -20.93 12.75 15.86
C LYS A 76 -20.88 12.87 17.38
N GLY A 77 -20.10 13.83 17.85
CA GLY A 77 -20.09 14.26 19.22
C GLY A 77 -21.13 15.36 19.38
N SER A 78 -22.04 15.10 20.32
CA SER A 78 -22.93 16.05 21.01
C SER A 78 -24.18 16.54 20.27
#